data_AF-A0AAN7ZWZ4-F1
#
_entry.id   AF-A0AAN7ZWZ4-F1
#
_cell.length_a   1.000
_cell.length_b   1.000
_cell.length_c   1.000
_cell.angle_alpha   90.00
_cell.angle_beta   90.00
_cell.angle_gamma   90.00
#
_symmetry.space_group_name_H-M   'P 1'
#
loop_
_entity.id
_entity.type
_entity.pdbx_description
1 polymer ?
#
loop_
_entity_poly.entity_id
_entity_poly.type
_entity_poly.pdbx_seq_one_letter_code
_entity_poly.pdbx_strand_id
1 'polypeptide(L)'
;MFEENIKLIMKNGKTIAINKIKTNSYVMCEDGDIAKVTAMTRDLQTTYEIVQVTKHRDETHVERPIFHRIQFNCSLGHILELSVPSIPKLEKSLKHERYLVKIKKLVDFQTSDGRIIVIPKDKFVSFPLTTEGEYQARNYMETVQKEQPTYIDFRVELRDIDYLNSHIRLATLMRYSPVINGNGILSEFLTGQKHLITSAVLGMAWLLGLWIGDGTTRHPEISMDSHDISLWQGLLKNVSPWGLVPTYKDACIPLRAKHVKLYYGNADSKRKHQMFRTNNPFWKCLVKLDFKNKEDGTKKIPEFMWHDDIEVRESFLAGLIDADGYVAYGEKNGDVFGVSIQTIYPSVMNGIINVARSLGIKASVTTKPERENIIENRVVQCKFTYECTLVGESTLQNVLSKCQSGHKKRPKPVKISREPIRFHFEERKRGLNWVYGFQTDKDKTILLSNYVVVTSCNNHHCHTEQKKFSPDRNLRRCKACSKINAKCCYKDWTGRHNLCSRCRARYVVSGYRCLECHYVPDQRSIKKLKRNDMPLRCDRCQGSYYYDPIRGPIDNKMSVLPSPSKEQNPNKIS
;
A
#
# COMPACT_ATOMS: atom_id res chain seq x y z
N MET A 1 8.93 20.96 -8.69
CA MET A 1 9.53 20.17 -9.80
C MET A 1 9.80 18.76 -9.30
N PHE A 2 10.11 17.81 -10.19
CA PHE A 2 10.43 16.42 -9.83
C PHE A 2 11.86 16.07 -10.20
N GLU A 3 12.47 15.12 -9.49
CA GLU A 3 13.80 14.60 -9.88
C GLU A 3 13.79 13.92 -11.26
N GLU A 4 14.95 13.93 -11.92
CA GLU A 4 15.20 13.45 -13.29
C GLU A 4 14.52 12.13 -13.68
N ASN A 5 14.50 11.15 -12.78
CA ASN A 5 14.06 9.79 -13.07
C ASN A 5 12.58 9.51 -12.74
N ILE A 6 11.85 10.51 -12.23
CA ILE A 6 10.42 10.36 -11.98
C ILE A 6 9.69 10.17 -13.31
N LYS A 7 8.85 9.14 -13.40
CA LYS A 7 8.15 8.77 -14.64
C LYS A 7 6.70 9.22 -14.59
N LEU A 8 6.20 9.74 -15.72
CA LEU A 8 4.79 10.05 -15.93
C LEU A 8 4.13 8.97 -16.79
N ILE A 9 2.83 8.79 -16.62
CA ILE A 9 2.01 7.97 -17.54
C ILE A 9 1.66 8.84 -18.75
N MET A 10 2.01 8.36 -19.94
CA MET A 10 1.72 9.04 -21.21
C MET A 10 0.34 8.62 -21.75
N LYS A 11 -0.20 9.37 -22.72
CA LYS A 11 -1.49 9.07 -23.40
C LYS A 11 -1.63 7.60 -23.84
N ASN A 12 -0.55 6.96 -24.26
CA ASN A 12 -0.56 5.58 -24.77
C ASN A 12 -0.32 4.51 -23.68
N GLY A 13 -0.35 4.89 -22.39
CA GLY A 13 -0.08 4.00 -21.27
C GLY A 13 1.40 3.63 -21.08
N LYS A 14 2.32 4.15 -21.90
CA LYS A 14 3.77 4.00 -21.62
C LYS A 14 4.18 4.93 -20.49
N THR A 15 5.19 4.52 -19.73
CA THR A 15 5.81 5.41 -18.73
C THR A 15 7.10 6.01 -19.29
N ILE A 16 7.25 7.34 -19.15
CA ILE A 16 8.43 8.06 -19.64
C ILE A 16 8.99 8.90 -18.49
N ALA A 17 10.31 8.86 -18.30
CA ALA A 17 11.01 9.70 -17.33
C ALA A 17 10.87 11.18 -17.69
N ILE A 18 10.64 12.02 -16.69
CA ILE A 18 10.30 13.44 -16.87
C ILE A 18 11.34 14.21 -17.70
N ASN A 19 12.63 13.89 -17.56
CA ASN A 19 13.70 14.50 -18.35
C ASN A 19 13.68 14.15 -19.85
N LYS A 20 13.00 13.05 -20.22
CA LYS A 20 12.85 12.61 -21.62
C LYS A 20 11.56 13.13 -22.25
N ILE A 21 10.70 13.79 -21.47
CA ILE A 21 9.45 14.37 -21.97
C ILE A 21 9.78 15.66 -22.72
N LYS A 22 9.19 15.81 -23.91
CA LYS A 22 9.36 16.98 -24.77
C LYS A 22 8.08 17.81 -24.78
N THR A 23 8.20 19.10 -25.09
CA THR A 23 7.03 19.93 -25.45
C THR A 23 6.23 19.27 -26.57
N ASN A 24 4.91 19.43 -26.55
CA ASN A 24 3.93 18.73 -27.39
C ASN A 24 3.77 17.23 -27.10
N SER A 25 4.39 16.69 -26.04
CA SER A 25 4.02 15.36 -25.53
C SER A 25 2.65 15.37 -24.88
N TYR A 26 2.01 14.21 -24.79
CA TYR A 26 0.68 14.06 -24.21
C TYR A 26 0.74 13.14 -22.98
N VAL A 27 0.37 13.68 -21.82
CA VAL A 27 0.37 12.98 -20.51
C VAL A 27 -1.06 12.64 -20.08
N MET A 28 -1.18 11.62 -19.23
CA MET A 28 -2.46 11.13 -18.71
C MET A 28 -2.85 11.87 -17.42
N CYS A 29 -4.08 12.38 -17.40
CA CYS A 29 -4.68 13.03 -16.25
C CYS A 29 -5.32 12.01 -15.30
N GLU A 30 -5.61 12.44 -14.06
CA GLU A 30 -6.24 11.63 -13.00
C GLU A 30 -7.59 11.03 -13.42
N ASP A 31 -8.37 11.77 -14.21
CA ASP A 31 -9.70 11.43 -14.71
C ASP A 31 -9.67 10.61 -16.03
N GLY A 32 -8.48 10.28 -16.52
CA GLY A 32 -8.27 9.58 -17.80
C GLY A 32 -8.16 10.51 -19.01
N ASP A 33 -8.43 11.81 -18.85
CA ASP A 33 -8.21 12.78 -19.93
C ASP A 33 -6.73 12.89 -20.29
N ILE A 34 -6.48 13.59 -21.40
CA ILE A 34 -5.13 13.86 -21.89
C ILE A 34 -4.86 15.36 -21.77
N ALA A 35 -3.67 15.69 -21.27
CA ALA A 35 -3.12 17.04 -21.28
C ALA A 35 -1.86 17.11 -22.16
N LYS A 36 -1.72 18.22 -22.89
CA LYS A 36 -0.57 18.51 -23.73
C LYS A 36 0.48 19.27 -22.92
N VAL A 37 1.72 18.80 -22.98
CA VAL A 37 2.85 19.49 -22.36
C VAL A 37 3.21 20.73 -23.18
N THR A 38 3.07 21.92 -22.59
CA THR A 38 3.28 23.22 -23.24
C THR A 38 4.68 23.77 -23.00
N ALA A 39 5.28 23.47 -21.84
CA ALA A 39 6.65 23.88 -21.52
C ALA A 39 7.33 22.85 -20.61
N MET A 40 8.66 22.82 -20.71
CA MET A 40 9.55 22.05 -19.84
C MET A 40 10.57 23.01 -19.21
N THR A 41 10.82 22.86 -17.92
CA THR A 41 11.80 23.65 -17.16
C THR A 41 12.74 22.71 -16.44
N ARG A 42 14.00 23.13 -16.30
CA ARG A 42 15.04 22.39 -15.60
C ARG A 42 15.77 23.34 -14.66
N ASP A 43 16.05 22.87 -13.45
CA ASP A 43 16.78 23.62 -12.44
C ASP A 43 17.54 22.67 -11.49
N LEU A 44 18.41 23.22 -10.66
CA LEU A 44 19.15 22.53 -9.62
C LEU A 44 18.61 22.97 -8.26
N GLN A 45 17.83 22.11 -7.59
CA GLN A 45 17.08 22.46 -6.37
C GLN A 45 17.27 21.42 -5.27
N THR A 46 17.05 21.84 -4.01
CA THR A 46 16.98 20.90 -2.89
C THR A 46 15.71 20.07 -2.99
N THR A 47 15.87 18.75 -3.01
CA THR A 47 14.74 17.82 -3.13
C THR A 47 14.39 17.13 -1.82
N TYR A 48 13.16 16.67 -1.77
CA TYR A 48 12.57 15.94 -0.66
C TYR A 48 11.95 14.66 -1.20
N GLU A 49 12.22 13.55 -0.52
CA GLU A 49 11.55 12.29 -0.77
C GLU A 49 10.22 12.29 -0.03
N ILE A 50 9.14 12.07 -0.79
CA ILE A 50 7.80 11.83 -0.26
C ILE A 50 7.58 10.34 -0.29
N VAL A 51 7.43 9.71 0.88
CA VAL A 51 7.31 8.26 1.00
C VAL A 51 6.09 7.87 1.81
N GLN A 52 5.38 6.85 1.33
CA GLN A 52 4.23 6.27 1.99
C GLN A 52 4.62 5.68 3.37
N VAL A 53 3.87 6.09 4.39
CA VAL A 53 3.97 5.50 5.73
C VAL A 53 3.26 4.16 5.75
N THR A 54 3.98 3.11 6.15
CA THR A 54 3.44 1.76 6.26
C THR A 54 3.52 1.23 7.69
N LYS A 55 2.82 0.12 7.97
CA LYS A 55 2.93 -0.59 9.25
C LYS A 55 4.11 -1.56 9.30
N HIS A 56 4.85 -1.72 8.21
CA HIS A 56 6.05 -2.56 8.18
C HIS A 56 7.07 -2.01 9.18
N ARG A 57 7.88 -2.91 9.74
CA ARG A 57 8.97 -2.49 10.63
C ARG A 57 10.05 -1.84 9.77
N ASP A 58 10.69 -0.79 10.27
CA ASP A 58 11.92 -0.28 9.66
C ASP A 58 12.98 -1.38 9.85
N GLU A 59 13.27 -2.07 8.76
CA GLU A 59 14.11 -3.26 8.75
C GLU A 59 15.53 -2.85 8.41
N THR A 60 16.30 -2.45 9.43
CA THR A 60 17.77 -2.37 9.34
C THR A 60 18.44 -3.75 9.18
N HIS A 61 17.67 -4.83 9.01
CA HIS A 61 18.14 -6.23 9.07
C HIS A 61 17.53 -7.18 8.04
N VAL A 62 16.89 -6.70 6.96
CA VAL A 62 16.44 -7.59 5.88
C VAL A 62 17.32 -7.32 4.66
N GLU A 63 18.12 -8.33 4.28
CA GLU A 63 19.07 -8.29 3.15
C GLU A 63 18.41 -8.06 1.79
N ARG A 64 17.08 -8.20 1.71
CA ARG A 64 16.31 -7.97 0.49
C ARG A 64 15.43 -6.74 0.68
N PRO A 65 15.57 -5.70 -0.17
CA PRO A 65 14.72 -4.51 -0.07
C PRO A 65 13.28 -4.92 -0.34
N ILE A 66 12.48 -5.03 0.72
CA ILE A 66 11.04 -4.99 0.59
C ILE A 66 10.72 -3.53 0.26
N PHE A 67 9.69 -3.31 -0.56
CA PHE A 67 8.66 -2.26 -0.40
C PHE A 67 8.23 -1.77 -1.78
N HIS A 68 7.05 -2.24 -2.22
CA HIS A 68 6.26 -1.51 -3.20
C HIS A 68 5.63 -0.25 -2.57
N ARG A 69 6.43 0.51 -1.80
CA ARG A 69 6.01 1.77 -1.19
C ARG A 69 5.78 2.78 -2.30
N ILE A 70 4.70 3.53 -2.15
CA ILE A 70 4.46 4.68 -3.02
C ILE A 70 5.42 5.78 -2.59
N GLN A 71 6.27 6.23 -3.52
CA GLN A 71 7.21 7.31 -3.27
C GLN A 71 7.55 8.09 -4.53
N PHE A 72 7.88 9.37 -4.36
CA PHE A 72 8.41 10.23 -5.41
C PHE A 72 9.22 11.37 -4.79
N ASN A 73 10.05 12.02 -5.61
CA ASN A 73 10.92 13.09 -5.14
C ASN A 73 10.54 14.40 -5.83
N CYS A 74 10.39 15.46 -5.04
CA CYS A 74 10.03 16.78 -5.54
C CYS A 74 10.80 17.89 -4.82
N SER A 75 10.80 19.08 -5.43
CA SER A 75 11.34 20.29 -4.81
C SER A 75 10.36 20.96 -3.85
N LEU A 76 10.88 21.85 -2.98
CA LEU A 76 10.08 22.53 -1.94
C LEU A 76 8.92 23.36 -2.47
N GLY A 77 9.06 23.96 -3.65
CA GLY A 77 8.00 24.74 -4.30
C GLY A 77 6.94 23.89 -5.01
N HIS A 78 7.02 22.56 -4.96
CA HIS A 78 6.01 21.70 -5.58
C HIS A 78 4.71 21.68 -4.77
N ILE A 79 3.58 21.84 -5.46
CA ILE A 79 2.24 21.81 -4.87
C ILE A 79 1.79 20.35 -4.71
N LEU A 80 1.45 19.98 -3.48
CA LEU A 80 0.92 18.67 -3.14
C LEU A 80 -0.60 18.66 -3.18
N GLU A 81 -1.18 17.61 -3.77
CA GLU A 81 -2.60 17.30 -3.69
C GLU A 81 -2.89 16.51 -2.40
N LEU A 82 -3.55 17.16 -1.45
CA LEU A 82 -3.74 16.64 -0.09
C LEU A 82 -5.22 16.53 0.26
N SER A 83 -5.54 15.57 1.12
CA SER A 83 -6.86 15.40 1.70
C SER A 83 -6.76 15.30 3.23
N VAL A 84 -7.77 15.77 3.95
CA VAL A 84 -7.94 15.50 5.39
C VAL A 84 -9.36 15.00 5.68
N PRO A 85 -9.55 13.95 6.50
CA PRO A 85 -10.89 13.52 6.91
C PRO A 85 -11.65 14.64 7.62
N SER A 86 -12.87 14.92 7.18
CA SER A 86 -13.75 15.98 7.70
C SER A 86 -14.78 15.51 8.72
N ILE A 87 -14.75 14.24 9.10
CA ILE A 87 -15.72 13.65 10.04
C ILE A 87 -15.76 14.48 11.34
N PRO A 88 -16.92 15.07 11.69
CA PRO A 88 -17.05 15.88 12.90
C PRO A 88 -16.87 15.01 14.14
N LYS A 89 -16.38 15.61 15.23
CA LYS A 89 -16.17 14.90 16.50
C LYS A 89 -16.80 15.65 17.66
N LEU A 90 -17.51 14.90 18.51
CA LEU A 90 -18.00 15.41 19.79
C LEU A 90 -16.93 15.24 20.86
N GLU A 91 -16.61 16.31 21.56
CA GLU A 91 -15.70 16.33 22.70
C GLU A 91 -16.44 16.90 23.92
N LYS A 92 -16.34 16.24 25.08
CA LYS A 92 -16.90 16.75 26.34
C LYS A 92 -15.83 17.54 27.09
N SER A 93 -16.03 18.84 27.26
CA SER A 93 -15.11 19.71 28.00
C SER A 93 -15.64 19.95 29.41
N LEU A 94 -15.19 19.12 30.36
CA LEU A 94 -15.56 19.26 31.78
C LEU A 94 -15.10 20.59 32.38
N LYS A 95 -13.91 21.08 31.98
CA LYS A 95 -13.35 22.36 32.48
C LYS A 95 -14.22 23.59 32.16
N HIS A 96 -14.92 23.56 31.03
CA HIS A 96 -15.71 24.69 30.55
C HIS A 96 -17.20 24.40 30.53
N GLU A 97 -17.62 23.29 31.15
CA GLU A 97 -19.01 22.82 31.21
C GLU A 97 -19.74 22.91 29.86
N ARG A 98 -19.09 22.39 28.80
CA ARG A 98 -19.60 22.46 27.43
C ARG A 98 -19.35 21.18 26.63
N TYR A 99 -20.28 20.88 25.74
CA TYR A 99 -20.04 19.99 24.60
C TYR A 99 -19.40 20.80 23.47
N LEU A 100 -18.35 20.27 22.86
CA LEU A 100 -17.64 20.89 21.75
C LEU A 100 -17.75 19.99 20.52
N VAL A 101 -18.38 20.50 19.47
CA VAL A 101 -18.36 19.86 18.16
C VAL A 101 -17.19 20.42 17.37
N LYS A 102 -16.21 19.55 17.14
CA LYS A 102 -15.00 19.85 16.39
C LYS A 102 -15.21 19.55 14.91
N ILE A 103 -15.20 20.58 14.08
CA ILE A 103 -15.32 20.52 12.63
C ILE A 103 -14.04 21.00 11.96
N LYS A 104 -13.83 20.63 10.69
CA LYS A 104 -12.71 21.17 9.89
C LYS A 104 -13.25 22.10 8.82
N LYS A 105 -12.56 23.22 8.63
CA LYS A 105 -12.81 24.15 7.53
C LYS A 105 -11.48 24.64 6.96
N LEU A 106 -11.50 24.95 5.66
CA LEU A 106 -10.41 25.69 5.02
C LEU A 106 -10.47 27.13 5.48
N VAL A 107 -9.31 27.70 5.76
CA VAL A 107 -9.15 29.10 6.14
C VAL A 107 -7.93 29.69 5.45
N ASP A 108 -8.00 30.99 5.17
CA ASP A 108 -6.85 31.76 4.74
C ASP A 108 -5.88 31.92 5.90
N PHE A 109 -4.60 31.66 5.62
CA PHE A 109 -3.53 31.73 6.60
C PHE A 109 -2.37 32.52 6.01
N GLN A 110 -1.98 33.60 6.70
CA GLN A 110 -0.81 34.37 6.34
C GLN A 110 0.46 33.66 6.85
N THR A 111 1.31 33.26 5.91
CA THR A 111 2.62 32.65 6.18
C THR A 111 3.63 33.72 6.64
N SER A 112 4.78 33.27 7.17
CA SER A 112 5.80 34.19 7.71
C SER A 112 6.52 35.01 6.64
N ASP A 113 6.43 34.61 5.37
CA ASP A 113 6.95 35.39 4.23
C ASP A 113 5.88 36.34 3.63
N GLY A 114 4.71 36.44 4.25
CA GLY A 114 3.63 37.35 3.87
C GLY A 114 2.61 36.77 2.88
N ARG A 115 2.84 35.59 2.29
CA ARG A 115 1.87 34.94 1.39
C ARG A 115 0.62 34.46 2.13
N ILE A 116 -0.52 34.48 1.46
CA ILE A 116 -1.77 33.88 1.94
C ILE A 116 -1.90 32.48 1.34
N ILE A 117 -2.02 31.47 2.19
CA ILE A 117 -2.26 30.07 1.79
C ILE A 117 -3.58 29.58 2.38
N VAL A 118 -4.25 28.64 1.71
CA VAL A 118 -5.51 28.05 2.18
C VAL A 118 -5.22 26.71 2.83
N ILE A 119 -5.43 26.60 4.15
CA ILE A 119 -5.14 25.36 4.89
C ILE A 119 -6.30 24.96 5.82
N PRO A 120 -6.49 23.66 6.08
CA PRO A 120 -7.48 23.22 7.04
C PRO A 120 -7.11 23.63 8.48
N LYS A 121 -8.11 24.12 9.23
CA LYS A 121 -8.04 24.32 10.68
C LYS A 121 -9.24 23.66 11.36
N ASP A 122 -9.04 23.31 12.63
CA ASP A 122 -10.11 22.83 13.49
C ASP A 122 -10.92 24.05 14.00
N LYS A 123 -12.24 24.03 13.80
CA LYS A 123 -13.19 25.00 14.36
C LYS A 123 -14.06 24.28 15.38
N PHE A 124 -14.37 24.94 16.49
CA PHE A 124 -15.20 24.39 17.56
C PHE A 124 -16.52 25.15 17.62
N VAL A 125 -17.62 24.41 17.70
CA VAL A 125 -18.95 24.93 18.00
C VAL A 125 -19.36 24.38 19.36
N SER A 126 -19.72 25.27 20.28
CA SER A 126 -19.96 24.90 21.67
C SER A 126 -21.45 24.87 22.02
N PHE A 127 -21.85 23.88 22.81
CA PHE A 127 -23.19 23.70 23.35
C PHE A 127 -23.12 23.53 24.87
N PRO A 128 -24.16 23.92 25.63
CA PRO A 128 -24.21 23.74 27.09
C PRO A 128 -24.08 22.27 27.51
N LEU A 129 -23.46 21.97 28.66
CA LEU A 129 -23.36 20.61 29.21
C LEU A 129 -24.66 20.15 29.89
N THR A 130 -25.75 20.16 29.12
CA THR A 130 -27.07 19.67 29.54
C THR A 130 -27.53 18.56 28.60
N THR A 131 -28.55 17.80 28.99
CA THR A 131 -29.15 16.78 28.11
C THR A 131 -29.61 17.38 26.78
N GLU A 132 -30.20 18.57 26.83
CA GLU A 132 -30.61 19.34 25.65
C GLU A 132 -29.41 19.78 24.80
N GLY A 133 -28.34 20.28 25.43
CA GLY A 133 -27.13 20.67 24.71
C GLY A 133 -26.41 19.48 24.06
N GLU A 134 -26.49 18.28 24.63
CA GLU A 134 -25.99 17.06 23.99
C GLU A 134 -26.79 16.72 22.73
N TYR A 135 -28.12 16.80 22.81
CA TYR A 135 -29.02 16.57 21.68
C TYR A 135 -28.74 17.56 20.55
N GLN A 136 -28.62 18.85 20.86
CA GLN A 136 -28.27 19.89 19.89
C GLN A 136 -26.90 19.65 19.25
N ALA A 137 -25.89 19.26 20.05
CA ALA A 137 -24.56 18.96 19.54
C ALA A 137 -24.55 17.77 18.58
N ARG A 138 -25.31 16.71 18.89
CA ARG A 138 -25.46 15.53 18.01
C ARG A 138 -26.20 15.86 16.73
N ASN A 139 -27.32 16.58 16.81
CA ASN A 139 -28.04 17.05 15.63
C ASN A 139 -27.16 17.92 14.74
N TYR A 140 -26.41 18.87 15.32
CA TYR A 140 -25.46 19.69 14.57
C TYR A 140 -24.38 18.85 13.88
N MET A 141 -23.85 17.83 14.56
CA MET A 141 -22.90 16.90 13.95
C MET A 141 -23.48 16.13 12.76
N GLU A 142 -24.71 15.63 12.87
CA GLU A 142 -25.38 14.91 11.78
C GLU A 142 -25.64 15.82 10.58
N THR A 143 -26.07 17.07 10.82
CA THR A 143 -26.22 18.07 9.76
C THR A 143 -24.90 18.33 9.06
N VAL A 144 -23.83 18.61 9.81
CA VAL A 144 -22.50 18.84 9.24
C VAL A 144 -22.00 17.61 8.47
N GLN A 145 -22.25 16.40 8.96
CA GLN A 145 -21.84 15.17 8.31
C GLN A 145 -22.57 14.90 7.00
N LYS A 146 -23.83 15.36 6.86
CA LYS A 146 -24.60 15.28 5.61
C LYS A 146 -24.17 16.33 4.59
N GLU A 147 -23.83 17.54 5.06
CA GLU A 147 -23.46 18.66 4.19
C GLU A 147 -22.00 18.62 3.74
N GLN A 148 -21.08 18.14 4.58
CA GLN A 148 -19.66 18.13 4.27
C GLN A 148 -19.23 16.85 3.55
N PRO A 149 -18.30 16.95 2.59
CA PRO A 149 -17.68 15.76 2.02
C PRO A 149 -16.95 14.96 3.11
N THR A 150 -16.73 13.67 2.89
CA THR A 150 -15.96 12.80 3.83
C THR A 150 -14.51 13.25 3.99
N TYR A 151 -13.96 13.89 2.95
CA TYR A 151 -12.62 14.46 2.92
C TYR A 151 -12.68 15.89 2.42
N ILE A 152 -11.88 16.77 3.03
CA ILE A 152 -11.58 18.10 2.50
C ILE A 152 -10.28 17.99 1.71
N ASP A 153 -10.37 18.22 0.40
CA ASP A 153 -9.21 18.30 -0.48
C ASP A 153 -8.65 19.73 -0.46
N PHE A 154 -7.33 19.85 -0.44
CA PHE A 154 -6.63 21.13 -0.43
C PHE A 154 -5.23 21.00 -1.05
N ARG A 155 -4.70 22.13 -1.52
CA ARG A 155 -3.41 22.23 -2.19
C ARG A 155 -2.47 23.08 -1.36
N VAL A 156 -1.25 22.62 -1.16
CA VAL A 156 -0.22 23.40 -0.45
C VAL A 156 1.15 23.06 -1.02
N GLU A 157 2.05 24.04 -1.07
CA GLU A 157 3.45 23.78 -1.41
C GLU A 157 4.13 22.96 -0.31
N LEU A 158 5.08 22.10 -0.68
CA LEU A 158 5.79 21.27 0.28
C LEU A 158 6.49 22.10 1.38
N ARG A 159 7.00 23.30 1.07
CA ARG A 159 7.60 24.21 2.08
C ARG A 159 6.63 24.67 3.17
N ASP A 160 5.33 24.66 2.89
CA ASP A 160 4.30 25.23 3.74
C ASP A 160 3.55 24.15 4.56
N ILE A 161 3.89 22.87 4.35
CA ILE A 161 3.26 21.74 5.05
C ILE A 161 3.36 21.83 6.58
N ASP A 162 4.37 22.53 7.09
CA ASP A 162 4.62 22.70 8.53
C ASP A 162 3.66 23.70 9.21
N TYR A 163 2.96 24.53 8.44
CA TYR A 163 1.92 25.41 8.97
C TYR A 163 0.64 24.66 9.37
N LEU A 164 0.51 23.39 8.94
CA LEU A 164 -0.50 22.49 9.44
C LEU A 164 -0.24 22.19 10.92
N ASN A 165 -1.29 22.26 11.74
CA ASN A 165 -1.16 21.84 13.12
C ASN A 165 -0.87 20.32 13.18
N SER A 166 -0.27 19.85 14.28
CA SER A 166 0.19 18.46 14.41
C SER A 166 -0.92 17.41 14.18
N HIS A 167 -2.15 17.67 14.64
CA HIS A 167 -3.27 16.75 14.47
C HIS A 167 -3.73 16.66 13.02
N ILE A 168 -3.82 17.79 12.34
CA ILE A 168 -4.18 17.88 10.93
C ILE A 168 -3.08 17.26 10.08
N ARG A 169 -1.81 17.64 10.27
CA ARG A 169 -0.65 17.07 9.56
C ARG A 169 -0.61 15.55 9.60
N LEU A 170 -1.00 14.96 10.73
CA LEU A 170 -1.09 13.51 10.93
C LEU A 170 -2.29 12.85 10.24
N ALA A 171 -3.39 13.59 10.14
CA ALA A 171 -4.60 13.15 9.45
C ALA A 171 -4.54 13.43 7.95
N THR A 172 -3.60 14.26 7.49
CA THR A 172 -3.38 14.58 6.08
C THR A 172 -2.91 13.34 5.32
N LEU A 173 -3.50 13.18 4.14
CA LEU A 173 -3.31 12.06 3.23
C LEU A 173 -2.96 12.60 1.84
N MET A 174 -2.13 11.87 1.11
CA MET A 174 -2.05 11.97 -0.34
C MET A 174 -2.97 10.92 -0.97
N ARG A 175 -3.15 10.99 -2.29
CA ARG A 175 -3.91 9.97 -3.03
C ARG A 175 -3.18 9.47 -4.26
N TYR A 176 -3.47 8.23 -4.61
CA TYR A 176 -3.19 7.67 -5.92
C TYR A 176 -4.51 7.28 -6.58
N SER A 177 -4.60 7.43 -7.90
CA SER A 177 -5.84 7.20 -8.65
C SER A 177 -5.74 5.98 -9.56
N PRO A 178 -6.83 5.23 -9.78
CA PRO A 178 -6.87 4.23 -10.84
C PRO A 178 -6.55 4.81 -12.22
N VAL A 179 -6.06 3.94 -13.11
CA VAL A 179 -5.91 4.24 -14.54
C VAL A 179 -7.24 3.93 -15.21
N ILE A 180 -7.95 4.95 -15.66
CA ILE A 180 -9.29 4.80 -16.23
C ILE A 180 -9.23 4.37 -17.70
N ASN A 181 -8.33 4.96 -18.50
CA ASN A 181 -8.20 4.66 -19.92
C ASN A 181 -7.10 3.61 -20.16
N GLY A 182 -7.46 2.54 -20.88
CA GLY A 182 -6.54 1.47 -21.25
C GLY A 182 -5.67 1.81 -22.45
N ASN A 183 -4.62 1.02 -22.68
CA ASN A 183 -3.75 1.10 -23.85
C ASN A 183 -4.16 0.15 -24.99
N GLY A 184 -5.06 -0.81 -24.71
CA GLY A 184 -5.59 -1.78 -25.67
C GLY A 184 -4.56 -2.71 -26.31
N ILE A 185 -3.42 -2.95 -25.65
CA ILE A 185 -2.33 -3.73 -26.24
C ILE A 185 -2.71 -5.21 -26.39
N LEU A 186 -3.36 -5.82 -25.40
CA LEU A 186 -3.78 -7.22 -25.51
C LEU A 186 -4.83 -7.41 -26.61
N SER A 187 -5.83 -6.51 -26.69
CA SER A 187 -6.88 -6.58 -27.71
C SER A 187 -6.31 -6.36 -29.11
N GLU A 188 -5.39 -5.40 -29.29
CA GLU A 188 -4.67 -5.19 -30.54
C GLU A 188 -3.86 -6.41 -30.96
N PHE A 189 -3.11 -7.01 -30.03
CA PHE A 189 -2.30 -8.19 -30.32
C PHE A 189 -3.14 -9.38 -30.77
N LEU A 190 -4.31 -9.56 -30.16
CA LEU A 190 -5.16 -10.72 -30.41
C LEU A 190 -6.11 -10.55 -31.60
N THR A 191 -6.55 -9.33 -31.88
CA THR A 191 -7.62 -9.06 -32.86
C THR A 191 -7.19 -8.13 -33.99
N GLY A 192 -6.03 -7.48 -33.89
CA GLY A 192 -5.60 -6.41 -34.78
C GLY A 192 -6.26 -5.05 -34.50
N GLN A 193 -7.17 -4.95 -33.52
CA GLN A 193 -7.89 -3.73 -33.17
C GLN A 193 -7.72 -3.38 -31.69
N LYS A 194 -7.29 -2.14 -31.41
CA LYS A 194 -7.23 -1.62 -30.03
C LYS A 194 -8.61 -1.48 -29.43
N HIS A 195 -8.73 -1.79 -28.14
CA HIS A 195 -9.96 -1.66 -27.36
C HIS A 195 -11.12 -2.56 -27.80
N LEU A 196 -10.89 -3.52 -28.71
CA LEU A 196 -11.89 -4.53 -29.08
C LEU A 196 -11.95 -5.62 -28.00
N ILE A 197 -12.75 -5.40 -26.96
CA ILE A 197 -12.88 -6.30 -25.81
C ILE A 197 -13.97 -7.34 -26.05
N THR A 198 -13.59 -8.50 -26.58
CA THR A 198 -14.48 -9.66 -26.75
C THR A 198 -14.37 -10.63 -25.57
N SER A 199 -15.34 -11.55 -25.45
CA SER A 199 -15.27 -12.65 -24.48
C SER A 199 -14.02 -13.52 -24.67
N ALA A 200 -13.56 -13.71 -25.91
CA ALA A 200 -12.34 -14.43 -26.22
C ALA A 200 -11.09 -13.69 -25.70
N VAL A 201 -11.02 -12.37 -25.88
CA VAL A 201 -9.92 -11.53 -25.34
C VAL A 201 -9.90 -11.61 -23.81
N LEU A 202 -11.06 -11.50 -23.15
CA LEU A 202 -11.16 -11.64 -21.70
C LEU A 202 -10.79 -13.05 -21.22
N GLY A 203 -11.17 -14.10 -21.97
CA GLY A 203 -10.78 -15.48 -21.71
C GLY A 203 -9.27 -15.71 -21.81
N MET A 204 -8.61 -15.09 -22.80
CA MET A 204 -7.14 -15.10 -22.92
C MET A 204 -6.47 -14.34 -21.78
N ALA A 205 -6.98 -13.16 -21.41
CA ALA A 205 -6.48 -12.39 -20.28
C ALA A 205 -6.55 -13.20 -18.98
N TRP A 206 -7.69 -13.84 -18.73
CA TRP A 206 -7.87 -14.75 -17.60
C TRP A 206 -6.90 -15.94 -17.64
N LEU A 207 -6.72 -16.58 -18.81
CA LEU A 207 -5.76 -17.69 -18.96
C LEU A 207 -4.31 -17.26 -18.69
N LEU A 208 -3.91 -16.06 -19.12
CA LEU A 208 -2.58 -15.49 -18.82
C LEU A 208 -2.41 -15.29 -17.31
N GLY A 209 -3.42 -14.79 -16.62
CA GLY A 209 -3.43 -14.67 -15.15
C GLY A 209 -3.29 -16.02 -14.47
N LEU A 210 -4.08 -17.01 -14.90
CA LEU A 210 -4.06 -18.37 -14.37
C LEU A 210 -2.67 -19.01 -14.54
N TRP A 211 -2.03 -18.82 -15.70
CA TRP A 211 -0.69 -19.32 -15.94
C TRP A 211 0.39 -18.61 -15.11
N ILE A 212 0.23 -17.31 -14.83
CA ILE A 212 1.19 -16.61 -13.95
C ILE A 212 1.22 -17.23 -12.55
N GLY A 213 0.07 -17.68 -12.02
CA GLY A 213 0.01 -18.45 -10.79
C GLY A 213 0.59 -19.86 -10.98
N ASP A 214 -0.15 -20.73 -11.66
CA ASP A 214 0.09 -22.19 -11.65
C ASP A 214 0.67 -22.77 -12.95
N GLY A 215 1.07 -21.90 -13.89
CA GLY A 215 1.72 -22.30 -15.12
C GLY A 215 3.16 -22.80 -14.97
N THR A 216 3.60 -23.66 -15.89
CA THR A 216 5.03 -23.99 -16.02
C THR A 216 5.72 -23.06 -17.01
N THR A 217 6.96 -22.63 -16.68
CA THR A 217 7.78 -21.77 -17.56
C THR A 217 8.28 -22.50 -18.80
N ARG A 218 8.17 -23.83 -18.83
CA ARG A 218 8.65 -24.65 -19.94
C ARG A 218 7.56 -24.87 -20.98
N HIS A 219 6.32 -25.09 -20.60
CA HIS A 219 5.29 -25.58 -21.53
C HIS A 219 3.97 -24.82 -21.38
N PRO A 220 3.08 -24.82 -22.40
CA PRO A 220 1.72 -24.32 -22.26
C PRO A 220 0.91 -25.32 -21.45
N GLU A 221 1.20 -25.33 -20.15
CA GLU A 221 0.66 -26.24 -19.16
C GLU A 221 0.47 -25.47 -17.85
N ILE A 222 -0.59 -25.83 -17.13
CA ILE A 222 -1.02 -25.23 -15.87
C ILE A 222 -1.35 -26.35 -14.88
N SER A 223 -1.05 -26.14 -13.60
CA SER A 223 -1.51 -27.00 -12.53
C SER A 223 -2.93 -26.59 -12.10
N MET A 224 -3.80 -27.56 -11.84
CA MET A 224 -5.19 -27.31 -11.45
C MET A 224 -5.67 -28.33 -10.42
N ASP A 225 -6.55 -27.91 -9.52
CA ASP A 225 -7.22 -28.81 -8.58
C ASP A 225 -8.32 -29.63 -9.29
N SER A 226 -8.22 -30.95 -9.28
CA SER A 226 -9.23 -31.84 -9.89
C SER A 226 -10.60 -31.77 -9.23
N HIS A 227 -10.70 -31.25 -8.01
CA HIS A 227 -11.99 -31.10 -7.32
C HIS A 227 -12.69 -29.78 -7.66
N ASP A 228 -12.00 -28.83 -8.28
CA ASP A 228 -12.61 -27.57 -8.71
C ASP A 228 -13.22 -27.70 -10.11
N ILE A 229 -14.38 -28.38 -10.15
CA ILE A 229 -15.14 -28.62 -11.39
C ILE A 229 -15.49 -27.30 -12.09
N SER A 230 -15.81 -26.26 -11.32
CA SER A 230 -16.14 -24.94 -11.86
C SER A 230 -14.94 -24.29 -12.56
N LEU A 231 -13.74 -24.39 -11.97
CA LEU A 231 -12.51 -23.92 -12.60
C LEU A 231 -12.22 -24.67 -13.91
N TRP A 232 -12.42 -26.00 -13.94
CA TRP A 232 -12.26 -26.81 -15.15
C TRP A 232 -13.23 -26.40 -16.27
N GLN A 233 -14.52 -26.22 -15.95
CA GLN A 233 -15.52 -25.75 -16.91
C GLN A 233 -15.20 -24.33 -17.41
N GLY A 234 -14.75 -23.45 -16.52
CA GLY A 234 -14.31 -22.11 -16.86
C GLY A 234 -13.10 -22.12 -17.80
N LEU A 235 -12.13 -23.00 -17.57
CA LEU A 235 -11.01 -23.20 -18.48
C LEU A 235 -11.50 -23.61 -19.87
N LEU A 236 -12.30 -24.68 -19.97
CA LEU A 236 -12.83 -25.14 -21.26
C LEU A 236 -13.55 -24.03 -22.03
N LYS A 237 -14.37 -23.24 -21.34
CA LYS A 237 -15.09 -22.09 -21.91
C LYS A 237 -14.15 -20.99 -22.41
N ASN A 238 -13.13 -20.63 -21.62
CA ASN A 238 -12.26 -19.49 -21.92
C ASN A 238 -11.24 -19.80 -23.02
N VAL A 239 -10.91 -21.08 -23.23
CA VAL A 239 -9.87 -21.49 -24.18
C VAL A 239 -10.42 -22.03 -25.51
N SER A 240 -11.70 -22.46 -25.55
CA SER A 240 -12.32 -22.97 -26.77
C SER A 240 -12.33 -21.99 -27.96
N PRO A 241 -12.53 -20.66 -27.79
CA PRO A 241 -12.48 -19.73 -28.92
C PRO A 241 -11.10 -19.62 -29.57
N TRP A 242 -10.06 -20.05 -28.84
CA TRP A 242 -8.67 -20.04 -29.29
C TRP A 242 -8.24 -21.37 -29.92
N GLY A 243 -9.18 -22.33 -30.09
CA GLY A 243 -8.87 -23.66 -30.60
C GLY A 243 -7.94 -24.46 -29.68
N LEU A 244 -7.91 -24.12 -28.39
CA LEU A 244 -7.10 -24.80 -27.40
C LEU A 244 -7.90 -25.95 -26.79
N VAL A 245 -7.25 -27.09 -26.62
CA VAL A 245 -7.82 -28.32 -26.06
C VAL A 245 -7.05 -28.69 -24.78
N PRO A 246 -7.59 -28.36 -23.59
CA PRO A 246 -7.03 -28.77 -22.32
C PRO A 246 -7.13 -30.28 -22.15
N THR A 247 -6.02 -30.92 -21.76
CA THR A 247 -6.01 -32.35 -21.45
C THR A 247 -5.08 -32.60 -20.26
N TYR A 248 -5.43 -33.56 -19.41
CA TYR A 248 -4.53 -34.08 -18.40
C TYR A 248 -4.54 -35.60 -18.46
N LYS A 249 -3.51 -36.22 -17.89
CA LYS A 249 -3.48 -37.65 -17.64
C LYS A 249 -3.24 -37.86 -16.17
N ASP A 250 -3.96 -38.81 -15.59
CA ASP A 250 -3.66 -39.25 -14.24
C ASP A 250 -2.31 -39.95 -14.19
N ALA A 251 -1.54 -39.64 -13.16
CA ALA A 251 -0.41 -40.47 -12.79
C ALA A 251 -0.90 -41.80 -12.22
N CYS A 252 -0.02 -42.79 -12.09
CA CYS A 252 -0.34 -44.08 -11.48
C CYS A 252 -1.01 -43.94 -10.10
N ILE A 253 -0.68 -42.88 -9.37
CA ILE A 253 -1.39 -42.47 -8.15
C ILE A 253 -2.05 -41.12 -8.46
N PRO A 254 -3.40 -41.03 -8.44
CA PRO A 254 -4.10 -39.80 -8.78
C PRO A 254 -3.86 -38.73 -7.69
N LEU A 255 -3.05 -37.72 -8.02
CA LEU A 255 -2.88 -36.53 -7.18
C LEU A 255 -4.05 -35.56 -7.37
N ARG A 256 -4.40 -34.81 -6.32
CA ARG A 256 -5.42 -33.75 -6.39
C ARG A 256 -5.05 -32.65 -7.39
N ALA A 257 -3.79 -32.23 -7.40
CA ALA A 257 -3.28 -31.31 -8.41
C ALA A 257 -2.98 -32.08 -9.72
N LYS A 258 -3.60 -31.65 -10.82
CA LYS A 258 -3.41 -32.19 -12.16
C LYS A 258 -2.63 -31.23 -13.04
N HIS A 259 -1.75 -31.77 -13.87
CA HIS A 259 -1.02 -31.04 -14.89
C HIS A 259 -1.83 -31.02 -16.18
N VAL A 260 -2.42 -29.86 -16.49
CA VAL A 260 -3.27 -29.66 -17.67
C VAL A 260 -2.46 -29.05 -18.80
N LYS A 261 -2.30 -29.82 -19.87
CA LYS A 261 -1.63 -29.42 -21.11
C LYS A 261 -2.61 -28.78 -22.07
N LEU A 262 -2.27 -27.61 -22.61
CA LEU A 262 -3.08 -26.84 -23.53
C LEU A 262 -2.61 -27.08 -24.96
N TYR A 263 -3.18 -28.06 -25.64
CA TYR A 263 -2.86 -28.35 -27.05
C TYR A 263 -3.59 -27.37 -27.98
N TYR A 264 -3.04 -27.08 -29.15
CA TYR A 264 -3.72 -26.30 -30.18
C TYR A 264 -4.19 -27.19 -31.33
N GLY A 265 -5.45 -27.03 -31.76
CA GLY A 265 -6.06 -27.81 -32.84
C GLY A 265 -6.61 -29.16 -32.37
N ASN A 266 -6.75 -30.12 -33.30
CA ASN A 266 -7.37 -31.40 -33.00
C ASN A 266 -6.42 -32.34 -32.26
N ALA A 267 -6.84 -32.79 -31.07
CA ALA A 267 -6.06 -33.66 -30.21
C ALA A 267 -5.70 -34.97 -30.92
N ASP A 268 -6.51 -35.52 -31.83
CA ASP A 268 -6.29 -36.86 -32.39
C ASP A 268 -5.30 -36.97 -33.56
N SER A 269 -4.58 -35.90 -33.90
CA SER A 269 -3.56 -35.97 -34.95
C SER A 269 -2.30 -36.73 -34.50
N LYS A 270 -1.69 -37.52 -35.41
CA LYS A 270 -0.36 -38.16 -35.22
C LYS A 270 0.78 -37.14 -34.92
N ARG A 271 0.49 -35.84 -34.92
CA ARG A 271 1.41 -34.70 -34.65
C ARG A 271 1.17 -34.00 -33.30
N LYS A 272 0.57 -34.67 -32.30
CA LYS A 272 0.33 -34.16 -30.92
C LYS A 272 1.50 -33.33 -30.33
N HIS A 273 2.75 -33.74 -30.54
CA HIS A 273 3.92 -33.05 -29.98
C HIS A 273 4.32 -31.76 -30.74
N GLN A 274 4.09 -31.68 -32.06
CA GLN A 274 4.38 -30.46 -32.83
C GLN A 274 3.42 -29.32 -32.48
N MET A 275 2.16 -29.62 -32.14
CA MET A 275 1.12 -28.61 -31.86
C MET A 275 1.06 -28.17 -30.39
N PHE A 276 2.00 -28.63 -29.56
CA PHE A 276 2.04 -28.28 -28.14
C PHE A 276 2.63 -26.88 -27.93
N ARG A 277 3.81 -26.57 -28.49
CA ARG A 277 4.41 -25.22 -28.46
C ARG A 277 4.31 -24.48 -29.79
N THR A 278 4.50 -25.18 -30.91
CA THR A 278 4.51 -24.57 -32.24
C THR A 278 3.08 -24.22 -32.64
N ASN A 279 2.86 -22.98 -33.09
CA ASN A 279 1.55 -22.45 -33.46
C ASN A 279 0.49 -22.35 -32.35
N ASN A 280 0.83 -22.65 -31.10
CA ASN A 280 -0.08 -22.45 -29.97
C ASN A 280 -0.32 -20.94 -29.73
N PRO A 281 -1.56 -20.42 -29.88
CA PRO A 281 -1.84 -18.99 -29.76
C PRO A 281 -1.60 -18.46 -28.35
N PHE A 282 -1.91 -19.25 -27.31
CA PHE A 282 -1.62 -18.89 -25.93
C PHE A 282 -0.12 -18.78 -25.67
N TRP A 283 0.67 -19.76 -26.12
CA TRP A 283 2.13 -19.72 -25.95
C TRP A 283 2.78 -18.59 -26.75
N LYS A 284 2.28 -18.30 -27.96
CA LYS A 284 2.71 -17.13 -28.75
C LYS A 284 2.42 -15.83 -28.02
N CYS A 285 1.22 -15.67 -27.47
CA CYS A 285 0.83 -14.50 -26.68
C CYS A 285 1.76 -14.30 -25.50
N LEU A 286 1.96 -15.34 -24.69
CA LEU A 286 2.83 -15.32 -23.51
C LEU A 286 4.27 -14.89 -23.84
N VAL A 287 4.86 -15.45 -24.89
CA VAL A 287 6.25 -15.15 -25.30
C VAL A 287 6.37 -13.77 -25.95
N LYS A 288 5.47 -13.43 -26.87
CA LYS A 288 5.53 -12.17 -27.63
C LYS A 288 5.17 -10.95 -26.78
N LEU A 289 4.26 -11.11 -25.81
CA LEU A 289 3.88 -10.09 -24.85
C LEU A 289 4.71 -10.12 -23.56
N ASP A 290 5.81 -10.89 -23.52
CA ASP A 290 6.83 -10.75 -22.47
C ASP A 290 6.32 -11.09 -21.05
N PHE A 291 5.43 -12.08 -20.95
CA PHE A 291 5.02 -12.71 -19.67
C PHE A 291 6.08 -13.67 -19.10
N LYS A 292 7.16 -13.87 -19.86
CA LYS A 292 8.30 -14.69 -19.51
C LYS A 292 9.57 -13.90 -19.80
N ASN A 293 10.42 -13.74 -18.79
CA ASN A 293 11.71 -13.06 -18.93
C ASN A 293 12.56 -13.76 -20.00
N LYS A 294 13.15 -12.95 -20.89
CA LYS A 294 13.94 -13.47 -22.02
C LYS A 294 15.27 -14.07 -21.57
N GLU A 295 15.83 -13.59 -20.47
CA GLU A 295 17.17 -13.95 -19.97
C GLU A 295 17.14 -15.27 -19.19
N ASP A 296 16.30 -15.38 -18.16
CA ASP A 296 16.26 -16.51 -17.23
C ASP A 296 15.01 -17.40 -17.38
N GLY A 297 14.05 -16.98 -18.21
CA GLY A 297 12.79 -17.70 -18.41
C GLY A 297 11.83 -17.64 -17.22
N THR A 298 12.06 -16.79 -16.22
CA THR A 298 11.17 -16.64 -15.07
C THR A 298 9.87 -15.93 -15.43
N LYS A 299 8.83 -16.13 -14.62
CA LYS A 299 7.52 -15.50 -14.84
C LYS A 299 7.59 -14.00 -14.60
N LYS A 300 6.79 -13.25 -15.35
CA LYS A 300 6.72 -11.80 -15.28
C LYS A 300 5.33 -11.32 -15.68
N ILE A 301 4.88 -10.24 -15.06
CA ILE A 301 3.72 -9.51 -15.54
C ILE A 301 4.26 -8.28 -16.29
N PRO A 302 3.99 -8.14 -17.60
CA PRO A 302 4.53 -7.06 -18.41
C PRO A 302 3.88 -5.72 -18.07
N GLU A 303 4.62 -4.61 -18.24
CA GLU A 303 4.17 -3.27 -17.82
C GLU A 303 2.90 -2.79 -18.51
N PHE A 304 2.68 -3.18 -19.76
CA PHE A 304 1.45 -2.79 -20.45
C PHE A 304 0.20 -3.33 -19.76
N MET A 305 0.30 -4.48 -19.06
CA MET A 305 -0.83 -5.18 -18.46
C MET A 305 -1.53 -4.30 -17.41
N TRP A 306 -0.80 -3.52 -16.61
CA TRP A 306 -1.42 -2.62 -15.62
C TRP A 306 -1.85 -1.26 -16.20
N HIS A 307 -1.70 -1.06 -17.50
CA HIS A 307 -2.27 0.07 -18.24
C HIS A 307 -3.22 -0.38 -19.36
N ASP A 308 -3.55 -1.68 -19.45
CA ASP A 308 -4.48 -2.20 -20.46
C ASP A 308 -5.94 -1.84 -20.09
N ASP A 309 -6.88 -2.20 -20.95
CA ASP A 309 -8.30 -1.96 -20.73
C ASP A 309 -8.75 -2.54 -19.37
N ILE A 310 -9.65 -1.84 -18.70
CA ILE A 310 -10.09 -2.16 -17.33
C ILE A 310 -10.54 -3.62 -17.24
N GLU A 311 -11.36 -4.06 -18.19
CA GLU A 311 -11.95 -5.38 -18.21
C GLU A 311 -10.90 -6.47 -18.38
N VAL A 312 -9.87 -6.19 -19.19
CA VAL A 312 -8.72 -7.06 -19.43
C VAL A 312 -7.90 -7.22 -18.16
N ARG A 313 -7.61 -6.12 -17.46
CA ARG A 313 -6.94 -6.12 -16.15
C ARG A 313 -7.68 -6.92 -15.10
N GLU A 314 -8.99 -6.74 -15.03
CA GLU A 314 -9.83 -7.48 -14.08
C GLU A 314 -9.89 -8.97 -14.41
N SER A 315 -10.02 -9.34 -15.68
CA SER A 315 -10.01 -10.75 -16.10
C SER A 315 -8.65 -11.41 -15.84
N PHE A 316 -7.56 -10.70 -16.13
CA PHE A 316 -6.20 -11.14 -15.81
C PHE A 316 -6.02 -11.37 -14.30
N LEU A 317 -6.41 -10.41 -13.48
CA LEU A 317 -6.31 -10.55 -12.02
C LEU A 317 -7.20 -11.67 -11.50
N ALA A 318 -8.40 -11.86 -12.05
CA ALA A 318 -9.29 -12.97 -11.69
C ALA A 318 -8.67 -14.34 -11.98
N GLY A 319 -8.02 -14.51 -13.14
CA GLY A 319 -7.31 -15.76 -13.45
C GLY A 319 -6.16 -16.04 -12.50
N LEU A 320 -5.41 -15.00 -12.13
CA LEU A 320 -4.33 -15.13 -11.15
C LEU A 320 -4.84 -15.50 -9.75
N ILE A 321 -5.99 -14.94 -9.35
CA ILE A 321 -6.67 -15.30 -8.11
C ILE A 321 -7.16 -16.76 -8.18
N ASP A 322 -7.73 -17.19 -9.31
CA ASP A 322 -8.17 -18.57 -9.53
C ASP A 322 -7.04 -19.59 -9.39
N ALA A 323 -5.82 -19.23 -9.75
CA ALA A 323 -4.63 -20.05 -9.53
C ALA A 323 -4.25 -20.06 -8.03
N ASP A 324 -3.65 -18.97 -7.54
CA ASP A 324 -2.90 -18.95 -6.28
C ASP A 324 -3.46 -17.96 -5.25
N GLY A 325 -4.68 -17.48 -5.47
CA GLY A 325 -5.39 -16.57 -4.58
C GLY A 325 -6.20 -17.28 -3.49
N TYR A 326 -6.11 -16.77 -2.26
CA TYR A 326 -7.02 -17.08 -1.16
C TYR A 326 -7.95 -15.90 -0.89
N VAL A 327 -9.27 -16.13 -0.92
CA VAL A 327 -10.28 -15.08 -0.72
C VAL A 327 -10.83 -15.16 0.71
N ALA A 328 -10.72 -14.07 1.45
CA ALA A 328 -11.24 -13.91 2.81
C ALA A 328 -12.38 -12.88 2.86
N TYR A 329 -13.28 -13.06 3.81
CA TYR A 329 -14.35 -12.10 4.12
C TYR A 329 -13.86 -11.03 5.09
N GLY A 330 -14.24 -9.77 4.85
CA GLY A 330 -14.12 -8.73 5.86
C GLY A 330 -15.15 -8.95 6.99
N GLU A 331 -14.71 -8.87 8.24
CA GLU A 331 -15.55 -9.03 9.44
C GLU A 331 -16.65 -7.95 9.60
N LYS A 332 -16.68 -6.92 8.74
CA LYS A 332 -17.64 -5.81 8.81
C LYS A 332 -18.46 -5.73 7.52
N ASN A 333 -19.76 -6.00 7.64
CA ASN A 333 -20.83 -5.79 6.66
C ASN A 333 -20.79 -6.57 5.33
N GLY A 334 -19.91 -7.56 5.13
CA GLY A 334 -19.96 -8.43 3.94
C GLY A 334 -19.55 -7.78 2.61
N ASP A 335 -19.39 -6.45 2.57
CA ASP A 335 -19.09 -5.68 1.36
C ASP A 335 -17.59 -5.46 1.09
N VAL A 336 -16.73 -5.83 2.05
CA VAL A 336 -15.26 -5.71 1.92
C VAL A 336 -14.65 -7.10 1.72
N PHE A 337 -13.91 -7.26 0.63
CA PHE A 337 -13.20 -8.49 0.30
C PHE A 337 -11.70 -8.34 0.57
N GLY A 338 -11.08 -9.40 1.04
CA GLY A 338 -9.63 -9.54 1.14
C GLY A 338 -9.16 -10.68 0.25
N VAL A 339 -8.08 -10.48 -0.49
CA VAL A 339 -7.43 -11.54 -1.27
C VAL A 339 -5.95 -11.58 -0.93
N SER A 340 -5.41 -12.78 -0.69
CA SER A 340 -3.98 -13.00 -0.52
C SER A 340 -3.44 -13.85 -1.66
N ILE A 341 -2.41 -13.38 -2.36
CA ILE A 341 -1.73 -14.10 -3.45
C ILE A 341 -0.27 -14.23 -3.06
N GLN A 342 0.29 -15.44 -3.13
CA GLN A 342 1.70 -15.67 -2.81
C GLN A 342 2.55 -15.77 -4.07
N THR A 343 3.81 -15.39 -3.99
CA THR A 343 4.76 -15.61 -5.09
C THR A 343 6.19 -15.59 -4.61
N ILE A 344 7.06 -16.33 -5.28
CA ILE A 344 8.51 -16.26 -5.09
C ILE A 344 9.17 -15.26 -6.05
N TYR A 345 8.44 -14.76 -7.06
CA TYR A 345 8.99 -13.92 -8.12
C TYR A 345 8.75 -12.44 -7.84
N PRO A 346 9.80 -11.61 -7.67
CA PRO A 346 9.65 -10.17 -7.47
C PRO A 346 8.93 -9.46 -8.63
N SER A 347 9.17 -9.91 -9.87
CA SER A 347 8.52 -9.42 -11.09
C SER A 347 7.00 -9.63 -11.07
N VAL A 348 6.54 -10.79 -10.57
CA VAL A 348 5.12 -11.11 -10.42
C VAL A 348 4.51 -10.30 -9.27
N MET A 349 5.20 -10.19 -8.13
CA MET A 349 4.78 -9.34 -7.01
C MET A 349 4.55 -7.89 -7.46
N ASN A 350 5.54 -7.29 -8.14
CA ASN A 350 5.45 -5.93 -8.69
C ASN A 350 4.22 -5.78 -9.61
N GLY A 351 4.03 -6.73 -10.51
CA GLY A 351 2.89 -6.74 -11.42
C GLY A 351 1.53 -6.84 -10.74
N ILE A 352 1.39 -7.72 -9.73
CA ILE A 352 0.15 -7.85 -8.94
C ILE A 352 -0.21 -6.51 -8.31
N ILE A 353 0.75 -5.86 -7.67
CA ILE A 353 0.51 -4.59 -6.98
C ILE A 353 0.15 -3.49 -7.98
N ASN A 354 0.83 -3.41 -9.13
CA ASN A 354 0.52 -2.39 -10.13
C ASN A 354 -0.83 -2.62 -10.80
N VAL A 355 -1.16 -3.86 -11.19
CA VAL A 355 -2.48 -4.20 -11.74
C VAL A 355 -3.58 -3.84 -10.73
N ALA A 356 -3.43 -4.25 -9.47
CA ALA A 356 -4.40 -3.93 -8.43
C ALA A 356 -4.57 -2.41 -8.21
N ARG A 357 -3.47 -1.66 -8.06
CA ARG A 357 -3.52 -0.20 -7.87
C ARG A 357 -4.13 0.52 -9.07
N SER A 358 -3.79 0.09 -10.29
CA SER A 358 -4.35 0.65 -11.52
C SER A 358 -5.87 0.46 -11.61
N LEU A 359 -6.43 -0.57 -10.97
CA LEU A 359 -7.87 -0.82 -10.87
C LEU A 359 -8.54 -0.07 -9.70
N GLY A 360 -7.78 0.65 -8.87
CA GLY A 360 -8.33 1.28 -7.67
C GLY A 360 -8.57 0.27 -6.54
N ILE A 361 -7.73 -0.76 -6.46
CA ILE A 361 -7.74 -1.74 -5.37
C ILE A 361 -6.56 -1.44 -4.44
N LYS A 362 -6.80 -1.50 -3.13
CA LYS A 362 -5.75 -1.27 -2.14
C LYS A 362 -4.86 -2.50 -2.06
N ALA A 363 -3.55 -2.31 -2.19
CA ALA A 363 -2.59 -3.39 -2.24
C ALA A 363 -1.41 -3.17 -1.30
N SER A 364 -1.03 -4.22 -0.56
CA SER A 364 0.14 -4.25 0.33
C SER A 364 0.91 -5.57 0.17
N VAL A 365 2.20 -5.56 0.50
CA VAL A 365 3.07 -6.74 0.40
C VAL A 365 3.68 -7.03 1.76
N THR A 366 3.51 -8.25 2.24
CA THR A 366 4.29 -8.83 3.35
C THR A 366 5.25 -9.88 2.79
N THR A 367 6.25 -10.27 3.59
CA THR A 367 7.20 -11.32 3.20
C THR A 367 7.25 -12.40 4.26
N LYS A 368 7.49 -13.64 3.82
CA LYS A 368 7.75 -14.77 4.69
C LYS A 368 9.20 -15.24 4.43
N PRO A 369 10.05 -15.29 5.47
CA PRO A 369 11.44 -15.73 5.31
C PRO A 369 11.50 -17.21 4.91
N GLU A 370 12.66 -17.59 4.39
CA GLU A 370 13.00 -18.99 4.14
C GLU A 370 12.92 -19.78 5.45
N ARG A 371 12.29 -20.95 5.39
CA ARG A 371 12.16 -21.84 6.55
C ARG A 371 12.01 -23.28 6.10
N GLU A 372 12.50 -24.18 6.92
CA GLU A 372 12.13 -25.59 6.80
C GLU A 372 10.76 -25.81 7.44
N ASN A 373 9.92 -26.58 6.76
CA ASN A 373 8.65 -27.05 7.27
C ASN A 373 8.56 -28.56 7.07
N ILE A 374 7.80 -29.21 7.94
CA ILE A 374 7.46 -30.62 7.77
C ILE A 374 6.04 -30.67 7.21
N ILE A 375 5.89 -31.17 5.98
CA ILE A 375 4.60 -31.39 5.33
C ILE A 375 4.50 -32.89 5.04
N GLU A 376 3.50 -33.56 5.60
CA GLU A 376 3.28 -35.01 5.43
C GLU A 376 4.56 -35.84 5.71
N ASN A 377 5.22 -35.56 6.84
CA ASN A 377 6.50 -36.18 7.26
C ASN A 377 7.69 -35.97 6.32
N ARG A 378 7.60 -35.03 5.37
CA ARG A 378 8.71 -34.63 4.50
C ARG A 378 9.21 -33.25 4.90
N VAL A 379 10.53 -33.11 5.02
CA VAL A 379 11.17 -31.80 5.20
C VAL A 379 11.14 -31.08 3.86
N VAL A 380 10.41 -29.97 3.82
CA VAL A 380 10.28 -29.10 2.65
C VAL A 380 10.95 -27.78 2.97
N GLN A 381 11.90 -27.39 2.14
CA GLN A 381 12.55 -26.08 2.23
C GLN A 381 11.64 -25.04 1.58
N CYS A 382 10.91 -24.27 2.41
CA CYS A 382 10.11 -23.15 1.93
C CYS A 382 11.03 -21.99 1.54
N LYS A 383 10.92 -21.55 0.29
CA LYS A 383 11.63 -20.37 -0.22
C LYS A 383 11.09 -19.08 0.40
N PHE A 384 11.84 -18.00 0.24
CA PHE A 384 11.37 -16.65 0.56
C PHE A 384 10.15 -16.33 -0.31
N THR A 385 9.05 -15.91 0.31
CA THR A 385 7.82 -15.59 -0.43
C THR A 385 7.38 -14.17 -0.16
N TYR A 386 6.82 -13.56 -1.22
CA TYR A 386 6.04 -12.34 -1.16
C TYR A 386 4.57 -12.72 -1.03
N GLU A 387 3.86 -12.06 -0.12
CA GLU A 387 2.43 -12.20 0.09
C GLU A 387 1.77 -10.88 -0.26
N CYS A 388 1.10 -10.84 -1.41
CA CYS A 388 0.36 -9.70 -1.92
C CYS A 388 -1.06 -9.74 -1.36
N THR A 389 -1.39 -8.79 -0.48
CA THR A 389 -2.75 -8.62 0.05
C THR A 389 -3.48 -7.52 -0.70
N LEU A 390 -4.61 -7.86 -1.29
CA LEU A 390 -5.53 -6.96 -1.98
C LEU A 390 -6.78 -6.77 -1.13
N VAL A 391 -7.22 -5.52 -0.97
CA VAL A 391 -8.44 -5.19 -0.22
C VAL A 391 -9.25 -4.20 -1.04
N GLY A 392 -10.54 -4.45 -1.16
CA GLY A 392 -11.45 -3.58 -1.88
C GLY A 392 -12.90 -3.96 -1.66
N GLU A 393 -13.78 -3.04 -2.02
CA GLU A 393 -15.24 -3.21 -2.01
C GLU A 393 -15.69 -3.64 -3.41
N SER A 394 -16.55 -2.86 -4.06
CA SER A 394 -17.09 -3.12 -5.40
C SER A 394 -16.02 -3.38 -6.46
N THR A 395 -14.86 -2.71 -6.42
CA THR A 395 -13.79 -2.92 -7.41
C THR A 395 -13.20 -4.33 -7.35
N LEU A 396 -12.87 -4.81 -6.14
CA LEU A 396 -12.33 -6.15 -5.95
C LEU A 396 -13.44 -7.20 -6.14
N GLN A 397 -14.66 -6.93 -5.69
CA GLN A 397 -15.80 -7.81 -5.94
C GLN A 397 -16.05 -8.02 -7.43
N ASN A 398 -15.91 -6.98 -8.26
CA ASN A 398 -16.06 -7.10 -9.71
C ASN A 398 -14.99 -8.02 -10.32
N VAL A 399 -13.74 -7.96 -9.84
CA VAL A 399 -12.68 -8.91 -10.21
C VAL A 399 -13.07 -10.33 -9.79
N LEU A 400 -13.52 -10.53 -8.55
CA LEU A 400 -13.95 -11.83 -8.04
C LEU A 400 -15.16 -12.39 -8.81
N SER A 401 -16.00 -11.54 -9.41
CA SER A 401 -17.11 -12.00 -10.26
C SER A 401 -16.66 -12.65 -11.57
N LYS A 402 -15.43 -12.37 -12.00
CA LYS A 402 -14.80 -12.94 -13.20
C LYS A 402 -14.03 -14.23 -12.91
N CYS A 403 -13.83 -14.57 -11.64
CA CYS A 403 -13.24 -15.85 -11.24
C CYS A 403 -14.15 -17.01 -11.70
N GLN A 404 -13.53 -18.14 -12.02
CA GLN A 404 -14.19 -19.38 -12.45
C GLN A 404 -14.20 -20.43 -11.33
N SER A 405 -13.27 -20.34 -10.39
CA SER A 405 -13.24 -21.22 -9.23
C SER A 405 -14.47 -21.01 -8.34
N GLY A 406 -15.15 -22.11 -7.99
CA GLY A 406 -16.40 -22.05 -7.21
C GLY A 406 -16.22 -21.42 -5.82
N HIS A 407 -15.04 -21.58 -5.20
CA HIS A 407 -14.77 -21.07 -3.86
C HIS A 407 -14.27 -19.61 -3.86
N LYS A 408 -13.81 -19.09 -5.01
CA LYS A 408 -13.25 -17.73 -5.14
C LYS A 408 -14.22 -16.76 -5.81
N LYS A 409 -15.11 -17.27 -6.67
CA LYS A 409 -16.10 -16.46 -7.40
C LYS A 409 -17.06 -15.74 -6.46
N ARG A 410 -17.41 -14.49 -6.79
CA ARG A 410 -18.42 -13.70 -6.06
C ARG A 410 -19.48 -13.12 -7.00
N PRO A 411 -20.67 -12.75 -6.51
CA PRO A 411 -21.65 -12.05 -7.33
C PRO A 411 -21.10 -10.72 -7.82
N LYS A 412 -21.46 -10.33 -9.05
CA LYS A 412 -21.11 -9.03 -9.61
C LYS A 412 -21.76 -7.92 -8.77
N PRO A 413 -21.04 -6.86 -8.37
CA PRO A 413 -21.63 -5.75 -7.64
C PRO A 413 -22.60 -4.95 -8.53
N VAL A 414 -23.59 -4.31 -7.90
CA VAL A 414 -24.59 -3.47 -8.60
C VAL A 414 -23.95 -2.21 -9.17
N LYS A 415 -23.07 -1.57 -8.39
CA LYS A 415 -22.34 -0.37 -8.78
C LYS A 415 -20.86 -0.57 -8.49
N ILE A 416 -20.02 -0.15 -9.43
CA ILE A 416 -18.56 -0.19 -9.30
C ILE A 416 -18.08 1.25 -9.14
N SER A 417 -17.43 1.55 -8.02
CA SER A 417 -16.88 2.88 -7.74
C SER A 417 -15.35 2.80 -7.68
N ARG A 418 -14.68 3.58 -8.53
CA ARG A 418 -13.22 3.62 -8.67
C ARG A 418 -12.67 4.93 -8.11
N GLU A 419 -12.82 5.11 -6.81
CA GLU A 419 -12.30 6.30 -6.13
C GLU A 419 -10.77 6.25 -5.94
N PRO A 420 -10.10 7.41 -5.88
CA PRO A 420 -8.71 7.49 -5.48
C PRO A 420 -8.48 6.91 -4.08
N ILE A 421 -7.38 6.17 -3.94
CA ILE A 421 -6.98 5.57 -2.66
C ILE A 421 -6.05 6.51 -1.93
N ARG A 422 -6.41 6.83 -0.69
CA ARG A 422 -5.67 7.75 0.17
C ARG A 422 -4.65 7.03 1.03
N PHE A 423 -3.48 7.65 1.23
CA PHE A 423 -2.39 7.11 2.03
C PHE A 423 -1.65 8.19 2.83
N HIS A 424 -1.13 7.80 4.00
CA HIS A 424 -0.27 8.66 4.80
C HIS A 424 1.14 8.69 4.22
N PHE A 425 1.82 9.82 4.38
CA PHE A 425 3.16 10.04 3.88
C PHE A 425 4.02 10.80 4.88
N GLU A 426 5.33 10.67 4.69
CA GLU A 426 6.37 11.46 5.34
C GLU A 426 7.31 12.05 4.29
N GLU A 427 7.89 13.18 4.63
CA GLU A 427 8.82 13.96 3.84
C GLU A 427 10.23 13.83 4.44
N ARG A 428 11.21 13.51 3.61
CA ARG A 428 12.60 13.37 4.02
C ARG A 428 13.46 14.29 3.18
N LYS A 429 14.14 15.24 3.82
CA LYS A 429 15.09 16.13 3.14
C LYS A 429 16.19 15.28 2.52
N ARG A 430 16.48 15.53 1.24
CA ARG A 430 17.63 14.94 0.56
C ARG A 430 18.73 15.99 0.44
N GLY A 431 19.20 16.24 -0.76
CA GLY A 431 20.19 17.26 -1.08
C GLY A 431 19.83 17.96 -2.38
N LEU A 432 20.82 18.61 -2.97
CA LEU A 432 20.70 19.31 -4.24
C LEU A 432 20.66 18.30 -5.39
N ASN A 433 19.63 18.36 -6.24
CA ASN A 433 19.45 17.44 -7.37
C ASN A 433 18.89 18.16 -8.60
N TRP A 434 19.16 17.60 -9.77
CA TRP A 434 18.51 18.06 -11.01
C TRP A 434 17.02 17.77 -10.96
N VAL A 435 16.24 18.84 -11.11
CA VAL A 435 14.79 18.77 -11.13
C VAL A 435 14.23 19.28 -12.45
N TYR A 436 13.09 18.71 -12.82
CA TYR A 436 12.37 19.00 -14.05
C TYR A 436 10.92 19.36 -13.70
N GLY A 437 10.43 20.43 -14.29
CA GLY A 437 9.05 20.89 -14.19
C GLY A 437 8.41 20.86 -15.57
N PHE A 438 7.14 20.53 -15.64
CA PHE A 438 6.38 20.57 -16.88
C PHE A 438 5.11 21.39 -16.68
N GLN A 439 4.70 22.09 -17.73
CA GLN A 439 3.44 22.82 -17.79
C GLN A 439 2.49 22.12 -18.75
N THR A 440 1.20 22.25 -18.47
CA THR A 440 0.14 21.63 -19.27
C THR A 440 -0.83 22.67 -19.79
N ASP A 441 -1.43 22.39 -20.95
CA ASP A 441 -2.49 23.21 -21.54
C ASP A 441 -3.78 23.26 -20.69
N LYS A 442 -3.97 22.25 -19.84
CA LYS A 442 -5.09 22.14 -18.90
C LYS A 442 -4.58 22.18 -17.46
N ASP A 443 -5.29 22.88 -16.58
CA ASP A 443 -5.06 22.81 -15.13
C ASP A 443 -5.73 21.55 -14.54
N LYS A 444 -5.18 20.39 -14.92
CA LYS A 444 -5.61 19.08 -14.45
C LYS A 444 -4.47 18.38 -13.71
N THR A 445 -4.84 17.53 -12.77
CA THR A 445 -3.90 16.65 -12.07
C THR A 445 -3.44 15.52 -12.99
N ILE A 446 -2.17 15.13 -12.83
CA ILE A 446 -1.46 14.18 -13.69
C ILE A 446 -1.07 12.94 -12.90
N LEU A 447 -1.00 11.79 -13.56
CA LEU A 447 -0.57 10.53 -12.95
C LEU A 447 0.93 10.27 -13.16
N LEU A 448 1.64 10.08 -12.04
CA LEU A 448 2.96 9.45 -12.04
C LEU A 448 2.84 7.95 -12.38
N SER A 449 3.95 7.30 -12.75
CA SER A 449 3.97 5.86 -13.05
C SER A 449 3.61 4.94 -11.88
N ASN A 450 3.64 5.47 -10.66
CA ASN A 450 3.20 4.79 -9.43
C ASN A 450 1.77 5.20 -9.03
N TYR A 451 1.04 5.86 -9.94
CA TYR A 451 -0.35 6.32 -9.84
C TYR A 451 -0.60 7.49 -8.89
N VAL A 452 0.46 8.05 -8.27
CA VAL A 452 0.31 9.24 -7.43
C VAL A 452 -0.18 10.40 -8.29
N VAL A 453 -1.17 11.09 -7.74
CA VAL A 453 -1.77 12.27 -8.34
C VAL A 453 -0.92 13.47 -8.01
N VAL A 454 -0.47 14.20 -9.03
CA VAL A 454 0.38 15.38 -8.88
C VAL A 454 -0.08 16.55 -9.74
N THR A 455 0.40 17.74 -9.42
CA THR A 455 0.15 18.96 -10.20
C THR A 455 1.25 19.22 -11.22
N SER A 456 0.91 19.89 -12.32
CA SER A 456 1.90 20.50 -13.21
C SER A 456 2.46 21.78 -12.58
N CYS A 457 3.63 22.22 -13.04
CA CYS A 457 4.30 23.43 -12.56
C CYS A 457 3.86 24.67 -13.35
N ASN A 458 2.55 24.91 -13.39
CA ASN A 458 1.96 26.09 -14.05
C ASN A 458 2.26 27.40 -13.27
N ASN A 459 2.61 27.32 -11.99
CA ASN A 459 2.97 28.48 -11.17
C ASN A 459 4.49 28.75 -11.16
N HIS A 460 4.84 30.05 -11.13
CA HIS A 460 6.23 30.50 -11.14
C HIS A 460 7.08 30.02 -9.96
N HIS A 461 6.47 29.76 -8.79
CA HIS A 461 7.18 29.34 -7.58
C HIS A 461 7.85 27.97 -7.69
N CYS A 462 7.41 27.14 -8.65
CA CYS A 462 8.03 25.85 -8.89
C CYS A 462 9.40 25.99 -9.58
N HIS A 463 9.68 27.10 -10.28
CA HIS A 463 10.86 27.24 -11.15
C HIS A 463 12.14 27.70 -10.46
N THR A 464 12.10 28.05 -9.18
CA THR A 464 13.27 28.52 -8.43
C THR A 464 13.36 27.83 -7.07
N GLU A 465 14.57 27.72 -6.52
CA GLU A 465 14.80 27.19 -5.17
C GLU A 465 13.97 27.95 -4.14
N GLN A 466 13.14 27.22 -3.40
CA GLN A 466 12.31 27.78 -2.35
C GLN A 466 12.92 27.50 -0.97
N LYS A 467 12.73 28.44 -0.04
CA LYS A 467 13.14 28.28 1.36
C LYS A 467 11.98 27.80 2.21
N LYS A 468 12.27 26.94 3.18
CA LYS A 468 11.33 26.54 4.23
C LYS A 468 11.43 27.56 5.37
N PHE A 469 10.43 28.43 5.51
CA PHE A 469 10.43 29.50 6.51
C PHE A 469 9.85 29.07 7.86
N SER A 470 9.06 28.00 7.88
CA SER A 470 8.54 27.44 9.12
C SER A 470 9.61 26.59 9.81
N PRO A 471 9.97 26.87 11.08
CA PRO A 471 10.72 25.91 11.87
C PRO A 471 9.83 24.69 12.20
N ASP A 472 10.40 23.51 12.40
CA ASP A 472 9.73 22.22 12.76
C ASP A 472 8.92 22.27 14.09
N ARG A 473 8.58 23.46 14.62
CA ARG A 473 8.02 23.75 15.95
C ARG A 473 6.75 22.96 16.29
N ASN A 474 6.00 22.52 15.29
CA ASN A 474 4.75 21.76 15.50
C ASN A 474 4.95 20.24 15.57
N LEU A 475 6.12 19.73 15.22
CA LEU A 475 6.35 18.30 15.05
C LEU A 475 7.01 17.71 16.31
N ARG A 476 6.24 16.94 17.09
CA ARG A 476 6.76 16.28 18.30
C ARG A 476 7.60 15.05 17.92
N ARG A 477 8.88 15.04 18.32
CA ARG A 477 9.79 13.90 18.13
C ARG A 477 9.80 12.99 19.35
N CYS A 478 9.66 11.69 19.13
CA CYS A 478 9.84 10.67 20.15
C CYS A 478 11.32 10.51 20.51
N LYS A 479 11.69 10.62 21.79
CA LYS A 479 13.06 10.42 22.28
C LYS A 479 13.57 8.99 22.06
N ALA A 480 12.69 7.99 22.20
CA ALA A 480 13.10 6.58 22.17
C ALA A 480 13.22 5.97 20.77
N CYS A 481 12.45 6.45 19.80
CA CYS A 481 12.47 5.91 18.44
C CYS A 481 12.69 6.95 17.35
N SER A 482 12.97 8.20 17.72
CA SER A 482 13.14 9.34 16.80
C SER A 482 11.96 9.63 15.87
N LYS A 483 10.84 8.90 16.01
CA LYS A 483 9.64 9.09 15.21
C LYS A 483 9.10 10.51 15.40
N ILE A 484 8.97 11.22 14.29
CA ILE A 484 8.38 12.55 14.22
C ILE A 484 6.86 12.39 14.04
N ASN A 485 6.06 13.32 14.57
CA ASN A 485 4.60 13.33 14.44
C ASN A 485 3.90 12.09 15.01
N ALA A 486 4.10 11.80 16.29
CA ALA A 486 3.26 10.80 16.96
C ALA A 486 1.89 11.38 17.35
N LYS A 487 0.80 10.69 16.98
CA LYS A 487 -0.60 11.07 17.29
C LYS A 487 -0.84 11.42 18.76
N CYS A 488 -0.20 10.68 19.66
CA CYS A 488 -0.14 11.01 21.07
C CYS A 488 1.32 10.96 21.51
N CYS A 489 1.73 12.00 22.23
CA CYS A 489 3.02 12.08 22.88
C CYS A 489 2.81 12.11 24.39
N TYR A 490 3.52 11.25 25.10
CA TYR A 490 3.56 11.19 26.54
C TYR A 490 4.90 11.74 27.02
N LYS A 491 4.96 12.22 28.25
CA LYS A 491 6.26 12.52 28.84
C LYS A 491 7.06 11.24 29.07
N ASP A 492 8.36 11.32 28.84
CA ASP A 492 9.29 10.24 29.14
C ASP A 492 9.45 10.04 30.66
N TRP A 493 10.32 9.10 31.03
CA TRP A 493 10.71 8.85 32.43
C TRP A 493 11.36 10.06 33.11
N THR A 494 11.86 11.05 32.36
CA THR A 494 12.42 12.29 32.93
C THR A 494 11.41 13.43 33.07
N GLY A 495 10.22 13.31 32.46
CA GLY A 495 9.25 14.40 32.38
C GLY A 495 9.59 15.46 31.32
N ARG A 496 10.82 15.48 30.79
CA ARG A 496 11.33 16.53 29.91
C ARG A 496 11.06 16.23 28.44
N HIS A 497 11.25 14.99 27.99
CA HIS A 497 11.12 14.63 26.58
C HIS A 497 9.78 13.97 26.27
N ASN A 498 9.49 13.81 24.98
CA ASN A 498 8.28 13.16 24.49
C ASN A 498 8.56 11.71 24.08
N LEU A 499 7.65 10.79 24.40
CA LEU A 499 7.58 9.43 23.89
C LEU A 499 6.32 9.27 23.04
N CYS A 500 6.42 8.64 21.88
CA CYS A 500 5.23 8.26 21.11
C CYS A 500 4.41 7.21 21.86
N SER A 501 3.10 7.14 21.59
CA SER A 501 2.20 6.15 22.19
C SER A 501 2.72 4.71 22.12
N ARG A 502 3.33 4.31 21.01
CA ARG A 502 3.92 2.98 20.85
C ARG A 502 5.10 2.73 21.79
N CYS A 503 6.03 3.69 21.90
CA CYS A 503 7.15 3.56 22.82
C CYS A 503 6.69 3.63 24.28
N ARG A 504 5.68 4.46 24.59
CA ARG A 504 5.07 4.48 25.91
C ARG A 504 4.41 3.15 26.25
N ALA A 505 3.63 2.57 25.34
CA ALA A 505 3.00 1.27 25.56
C ALA A 505 4.04 0.16 25.76
N ARG A 506 5.11 0.13 24.93
CA ARG A 506 6.24 -0.79 25.13
C ARG A 506 6.90 -0.59 26.48
N TYR A 507 7.07 0.66 26.91
CA TYR A 507 7.72 0.99 28.18
C TYR A 507 6.87 0.48 29.36
N VAL A 508 5.57 0.73 29.33
CA VAL A 508 4.63 0.27 30.35
C VAL A 508 4.58 -1.26 30.42
N VAL A 509 4.70 -1.96 29.29
CA VAL A 509 4.59 -3.44 29.25
C VAL A 509 5.92 -4.14 29.47
N SER A 510 7.04 -3.58 29.02
CA SER A 510 8.37 -4.17 29.24
C SER A 510 8.97 -3.75 30.58
N GLY A 511 8.77 -2.49 30.99
CA GLY A 511 9.49 -1.85 32.09
C GLY A 511 10.93 -1.49 31.78
N TYR A 512 11.45 -1.79 30.58
CA TYR A 512 12.86 -1.61 30.24
C TYR A 512 13.09 -0.42 29.30
N ARG A 513 14.29 0.16 29.38
CA ARG A 513 14.83 1.12 28.41
C ARG A 513 16.35 0.99 28.32
N CYS A 514 16.92 1.30 27.17
CA CYS A 514 18.38 1.42 27.03
C CYS A 514 18.84 2.76 27.63
N LEU A 515 19.94 2.76 28.38
CA LEU A 515 20.47 3.98 28.99
C LEU A 515 21.18 4.87 27.96
N GLU A 516 21.82 4.26 26.98
CA GLU A 516 22.69 4.91 25.99
C GLU A 516 21.87 5.51 24.85
N CYS A 517 21.05 4.70 24.17
CA CYS A 517 20.27 5.16 23.02
C CYS A 517 18.80 5.47 23.34
N HIS A 518 18.37 5.30 24.60
CA HIS A 518 16.99 5.52 25.06
C HIS A 518 15.92 4.68 24.37
N TYR A 519 16.32 3.63 23.64
CA TYR A 519 15.40 2.71 23.00
C TYR A 519 14.56 1.95 24.03
N VAL A 520 13.28 1.73 23.70
CA VAL A 520 12.34 0.96 24.52
C VAL A 520 12.03 -0.36 23.82
N PRO A 521 12.51 -1.51 24.35
CA PRO A 521 12.27 -2.82 23.78
C PRO A 521 10.81 -3.25 23.96
N ASP A 522 10.38 -4.22 23.15
CA ASP A 522 9.13 -4.92 23.45
C ASP A 522 9.35 -6.08 24.44
N GLN A 523 8.28 -6.50 25.09
CA GLN A 523 8.34 -7.55 26.11
C GLN A 523 8.83 -8.89 25.57
N ARG A 524 8.55 -9.20 24.29
CA ARG A 524 9.01 -10.44 23.64
C ARG A 524 10.53 -10.46 23.51
N SER A 525 11.13 -9.33 23.14
CA SER A 525 12.58 -9.16 23.05
C SER A 525 13.25 -9.37 24.41
N ILE A 526 12.71 -8.76 25.47
CA ILE A 526 13.21 -8.96 26.83
C ILE A 526 13.06 -10.42 27.29
N LYS A 527 11.91 -11.06 27.04
CA LYS A 527 11.69 -12.48 27.38
C LYS A 527 12.67 -13.40 26.64
N LYS A 528 13.01 -13.10 25.38
CA LYS A 528 13.99 -13.87 24.60
C LYS A 528 15.39 -13.74 25.19
N LEU A 529 15.80 -12.52 25.58
CA LEU A 529 17.09 -12.30 26.23
C LEU A 529 17.19 -13.04 27.57
N LYS A 530 16.15 -12.95 28.42
CA LYS A 530 16.09 -13.65 29.71
C LYS A 530 16.11 -15.19 29.56
N ARG A 531 15.45 -15.75 28.52
CA ARG A 531 15.41 -17.21 28.29
C ARG A 531 16.75 -17.81 27.86
N ASN A 532 17.57 -17.02 27.16
CA ASN A 532 18.85 -17.47 26.65
C ASN A 532 20.00 -17.20 27.62
N ASP A 533 19.69 -16.81 28.87
CA ASP A 533 20.65 -16.37 29.90
C ASP A 533 21.64 -15.30 29.40
N MET A 534 21.21 -14.51 28.42
CA MET A 534 22.04 -13.48 27.81
C MET A 534 21.96 -12.19 28.63
N PRO A 535 23.07 -11.43 28.74
CA PRO A 535 23.03 -10.12 29.35
C PRO A 535 21.99 -9.25 28.62
N LEU A 536 21.21 -8.49 29.39
CA LEU A 536 20.15 -7.61 28.87
C LEU A 536 20.77 -6.41 28.13
N ARG A 537 21.29 -6.66 26.93
CA ARG A 537 21.89 -5.67 26.05
C ARG A 537 20.92 -5.19 24.98
N CYS A 538 21.06 -3.92 24.64
CA CYS A 538 20.26 -3.25 23.65
C CYS A 538 20.55 -3.81 22.25
N ASP A 539 19.49 -4.24 21.58
CA ASP A 539 19.51 -4.74 20.20
C ASP A 539 20.00 -3.68 19.19
N ARG A 540 19.92 -2.39 19.53
CA ARG A 540 20.33 -1.28 18.64
C ARG A 540 21.76 -0.79 18.82
N CYS A 541 22.24 -0.72 20.06
CA CYS A 541 23.51 -0.08 20.37
C CYS A 541 24.41 -0.90 21.30
N GLN A 542 24.00 -2.13 21.65
CA GLN A 542 24.68 -3.03 22.59
C GLN A 542 24.83 -2.49 24.03
N GLY A 543 24.28 -1.30 24.32
CA GLY A 543 24.23 -0.71 25.66
C GLY A 543 23.31 -1.45 26.63
N SER A 544 23.31 -1.07 27.91
CA SER A 544 22.59 -1.82 28.95
C SER A 544 21.09 -1.46 29.01
N TYR A 545 20.24 -2.48 29.10
CA TYR A 545 18.83 -2.26 29.45
C TYR A 545 18.67 -2.06 30.96
N TYR A 546 18.03 -0.95 31.32
CA TYR A 546 17.64 -0.59 32.67
C TYR A 546 16.14 -0.83 32.87
N TYR A 547 15.78 -1.53 33.95
CA TYR A 547 14.39 -1.69 34.39
C TYR A 547 13.98 -0.53 35.27
N ASP A 548 12.87 0.14 34.96
CA ASP A 548 12.29 1.18 35.81
C ASP A 548 11.25 0.57 36.75
N PRO A 549 11.57 0.41 38.06
CA PRO A 549 10.66 -0.20 39.02
C PRO A 549 9.46 0.70 39.38
N ILE A 550 9.52 2.01 39.09
CA ILE A 550 8.44 2.96 39.44
C ILE A 550 7.32 2.91 38.41
N ARG A 551 7.65 2.68 37.13
CA ARG A 551 6.70 2.75 36.02
C ARG A 551 6.59 1.47 35.19
N GLY A 552 7.45 0.49 35.43
CA GLY A 552 7.37 -0.84 34.86
C GLY A 552 6.25 -1.67 35.48
N PRO A 553 5.84 -2.77 34.83
CA PRO A 553 4.88 -3.69 35.43
C PRO A 553 5.55 -4.35 36.63
N ILE A 554 4.92 -4.30 37.80
CA ILE A 554 5.43 -4.89 39.05
C ILE A 554 5.65 -6.39 38.80
N ASP A 555 6.91 -6.83 38.81
CA ASP A 555 7.24 -8.25 38.75
C ASP A 555 6.88 -8.85 40.12
N ASN A 556 5.73 -9.55 40.20
CA ASN A 556 5.25 -10.27 41.40
C ASN A 556 6.19 -11.42 41.85
N LYS A 557 7.44 -11.47 41.38
CA LYS A 557 8.45 -12.49 41.69
C LYS A 557 9.68 -11.97 42.44
N MET A 558 9.74 -10.68 42.81
CA MET A 558 10.86 -10.12 43.58
C MET A 558 10.50 -9.63 44.99
N SER A 559 9.46 -10.19 45.62
CA SER A 559 9.20 -10.00 47.05
C SER A 559 9.62 -11.23 47.86
N VAL A 560 10.93 -11.49 47.92
CA VAL A 560 11.52 -12.24 49.05
C VAL A 560 12.80 -11.50 49.41
N LEU A 561 12.66 -10.47 50.24
CA LEU A 561 13.76 -10.01 51.09
C LEU A 561 13.61 -10.76 52.42
N PRO A 562 14.70 -11.27 53.03
CA PRO A 562 14.62 -11.98 54.30
C PRO A 562 14.20 -11.00 55.40
N SER A 563 13.21 -11.40 56.20
CA SER A 563 12.78 -10.69 57.41
C SER A 563 13.95 -10.56 58.40
N PRO A 564 14.14 -9.39 59.05
CA PRO A 564 15.15 -9.24 60.08
C PRO A 564 14.80 -10.08 61.30
N SER A 565 15.79 -10.80 61.82
CA SER A 565 15.76 -11.58 63.06
C SER A 565 15.32 -10.72 64.24
N LYS A 566 14.34 -11.20 65.02
CA LYS A 566 13.93 -10.63 66.29
C LYS A 566 15.07 -10.77 67.29
N GLU A 567 15.69 -9.66 67.67
CA GLU A 567 16.49 -9.56 68.90
C GLU A 567 15.58 -9.74 70.11
N GLN A 568 15.95 -10.69 70.97
CA GLN A 568 15.40 -10.85 72.31
C GLN A 568 15.88 -9.69 73.17
N ASN A 569 14.94 -9.01 73.81
CA ASN A 569 15.18 -7.87 74.68
C ASN A 569 15.12 -8.38 76.14
N PRO A 570 16.25 -8.54 76.87
CA PRO A 570 16.22 -8.80 78.30
C PRO A 570 16.15 -7.46 79.04
N ASN A 571 15.41 -7.46 80.15
CA ASN A 571 15.25 -6.38 81.14
C ASN A 571 14.06 -5.43 80.93
N LYS A 572 12.99 -5.72 81.67
CA LYS A 572 12.44 -4.76 82.64
C LYS A 572 11.64 -5.48 83.72
N ILE A 573 12.24 -5.55 84.91
CA ILE A 573 11.60 -5.74 86.21
C ILE A 573 11.13 -4.35 86.68
N SER A 574 10.06 -4.39 87.48
CA SER A 574 9.30 -3.33 88.17
C SER A 574 8.39 -2.47 87.32
#